data_AF-X1R2P9-F1
#
_entry.id   AF-X1R2P9-F1
#
_cell.length_a   1.000
_cell.length_b   1.000
_cell.length_c   1.000
_cell.angle_alpha   90.00
_cell.angle_beta   90.00
_cell.angle_gamma   90.00
#
_symmetry.space_group_name_H-M   'P 1'
#
loop_
_entity.id
_entity.type
_entity.pdbx_description
1 polymer ?
#
loop_
_entity_poly.entity_id
_entity_poly.type
_entity_poly.pdbx_seq_one_letter_code
_entity_poly.pdbx_strand_id
1 'polypeptide(L)'
;MKGINIISGAVSILVALFIFAVLTGKKVPLISGDKAAFVILFILGFSMSALAGIRDAENFQQMIPLVMISLIVLGALAVLFFIVTLIGIKIPLISGYRRAFVAMVTIIASKWVIVHLYNL
;
A
#
# COMPACT_ATOMS: atom_id res chain seq x y z
N MET A 1 -13.55 10.53 15.87
CA MET A 1 -12.57 9.46 15.57
C MET A 1 -13.18 8.08 15.30
N LYS A 2 -14.27 7.65 15.96
CA LYS A 2 -14.89 6.32 15.71
C LYS A 2 -15.22 6.03 14.23
N GLY A 3 -15.73 7.01 13.48
CA GLY A 3 -16.03 6.85 12.05
C GLY A 3 -14.80 6.59 11.18
N ILE A 4 -13.70 7.30 11.43
CA ILE A 4 -12.43 7.12 10.69
C ILE A 4 -11.83 5.73 10.93
N ASN A 5 -11.96 5.19 12.15
CA ASN A 5 -11.50 3.83 12.46
C ASN A 5 -12.24 2.77 11.62
N ILE A 6 -13.56 2.90 11.50
CA ILE A 6 -14.40 1.98 10.71
C ILE A 6 -14.03 2.07 9.23
N ILE A 7 -13.91 3.29 8.70
CA ILE A 7 -13.57 3.50 7.28
C ILE A 7 -12.16 2.96 6.98
N SER A 8 -11.17 3.27 7.83
CA SER A 8 -9.80 2.78 7.67
C SER A 8 -9.73 1.25 7.72
N GLY A 9 -10.48 0.62 8.64
CA GLY A 9 -10.61 -0.84 8.71
C GLY A 9 -11.25 -1.44 7.45
N ALA A 10 -12.35 -0.85 6.97
CA ALA A 10 -13.01 -1.30 5.75
C ALA A 10 -12.10 -1.21 4.52
N VAL A 11 -11.37 -0.09 4.36
CA VAL A 11 -10.39 0.08 3.27
C VAL A 11 -9.27 -0.96 3.38
N SER A 12 -8.77 -1.23 4.57
CA SER A 12 -7.72 -2.24 4.79
C SER A 12 -8.17 -3.64 4.37
N ILE A 13 -9.42 -4.01 4.70
CA ILE A 13 -10.03 -5.28 4.28
C ILE A 13 -10.17 -5.33 2.76
N LEU A 14 -10.64 -4.25 2.14
CA LEU A 14 -10.77 -4.16 0.68
C LEU A 14 -9.42 -4.32 -0.01
N VAL A 15 -8.36 -3.68 0.50
CA VAL A 15 -6.98 -3.82 -0.01
C VAL A 15 -6.54 -5.28 0.09
N ALA A 16 -6.74 -5.94 1.23
CA ALA A 16 -6.34 -7.33 1.44
C ALA A 16 -7.08 -8.29 0.50
N LEU A 17 -8.40 -8.13 0.36
CA LEU A 17 -9.21 -8.92 -0.56
C LEU A 17 -8.79 -8.71 -2.02
N PHE A 18 -8.48 -7.47 -2.38
CA PHE A 18 -7.99 -7.12 -3.72
C PHE A 18 -6.66 -7.80 -4.03
N ILE A 19 -5.69 -7.72 -3.12
CA ILE A 19 -4.39 -8.39 -3.24
C ILE A 19 -4.60 -9.90 -3.40
N PHE A 20 -5.42 -10.51 -2.56
CA PHE A 20 -5.73 -11.93 -2.63
C PHE A 20 -6.36 -12.33 -3.97
N ALA A 21 -7.34 -11.55 -4.46
CA ALA A 21 -8.01 -11.82 -5.74
C ALA A 21 -7.03 -11.77 -6.92
N VAL A 22 -6.16 -10.75 -6.97
CA VAL A 22 -5.16 -10.61 -8.04
C VAL A 22 -4.09 -11.70 -7.98
N LEU A 23 -3.60 -12.03 -6.78
CA LEU A 23 -2.57 -13.08 -6.61
C LEU A 23 -3.10 -14.48 -6.94
N THR A 24 -4.37 -14.77 -6.65
CA THR A 24 -5.02 -16.05 -6.99
C THR A 24 -5.45 -16.14 -8.45
N GLY A 25 -5.22 -15.10 -9.26
CA GLY A 25 -5.61 -15.08 -10.67
C GLY A 25 -7.13 -15.07 -10.88
N LYS A 26 -7.92 -14.75 -9.85
CA LYS A 26 -9.36 -14.57 -10.01
C LYS A 26 -9.61 -13.37 -10.90
N LYS A 27 -10.43 -13.56 -11.94
CA LYS A 27 -10.85 -12.47 -12.83
C LYS A 27 -11.69 -11.48 -12.02
N VAL A 28 -11.12 -10.31 -11.73
CA VAL A 28 -11.89 -9.21 -11.16
C VAL A 28 -12.60 -8.52 -12.32
N PRO A 29 -13.95 -8.48 -12.35
CA PRO A 29 -14.71 -8.05 -13.54
C PRO A 29 -14.46 -6.60 -13.98
N LEU A 30 -13.86 -5.77 -13.13
CA LEU A 30 -13.49 -4.38 -13.44
C LEU A 30 -12.01 -4.18 -13.84
N ILE A 31 -11.18 -5.22 -13.84
CA ILE A 31 -9.72 -5.07 -14.04
C ILE A 31 -9.28 -5.77 -15.32
N SER A 32 -9.03 -4.98 -16.35
CA SER A 32 -8.48 -5.44 -17.62
C SER A 32 -6.95 -5.31 -17.62
N GLY A 33 -6.27 -6.30 -17.05
CA GLY A 33 -4.82 -6.48 -17.16
C GLY A 33 -3.96 -5.96 -15.98
N ASP A 34 -2.70 -6.38 -15.98
CA ASP A 34 -1.76 -6.18 -14.86
C ASP A 34 -1.49 -4.70 -14.55
N LYS A 35 -1.49 -3.83 -15.56
CA LYS A 35 -1.31 -2.38 -15.38
C LYS A 35 -2.44 -1.77 -14.56
N ALA A 36 -3.69 -2.14 -14.87
CA ALA A 36 -4.86 -1.66 -14.13
C ALA A 36 -4.83 -2.19 -12.69
N ALA A 37 -4.48 -3.46 -12.49
CA ALA A 37 -4.33 -4.04 -11.16
C ALA A 37 -3.28 -3.30 -10.32
N PHE A 38 -2.13 -2.96 -10.92
CA PHE A 38 -1.07 -2.20 -10.28
C PHE A 38 -1.51 -0.78 -9.87
N VAL A 39 -2.19 -0.06 -10.76
CA VAL A 39 -2.69 1.29 -10.48
C VAL A 39 -3.74 1.27 -9.37
N ILE A 40 -4.69 0.34 -9.42
CA ILE A 40 -5.71 0.21 -8.38
C ILE A 40 -5.08 -0.14 -7.03
N LEU A 41 -4.09 -1.04 -7.01
CA LEU A 41 -3.35 -1.36 -5.78
C LEU A 41 -2.71 -0.11 -5.17
N PHE A 42 -2.06 0.72 -6.00
CA PHE A 42 -1.44 1.96 -5.53
C PHE A 42 -2.47 2.91 -4.94
N ILE A 43 -3.61 3.12 -5.62
CA ILE A 43 -4.68 3.99 -5.14
C ILE A 43 -5.22 3.49 -3.80
N LEU A 44 -5.55 2.19 -3.70
CA LEU A 44 -6.06 1.59 -2.48
C LEU A 44 -5.05 1.67 -1.33
N GLY A 45 -3.78 1.34 -1.59
CA GLY A 45 -2.71 1.42 -0.60
C GLY A 45 -2.41 2.86 -0.16
N PHE A 46 -2.48 3.83 -1.08
CA PHE A 46 -2.32 5.25 -0.79
C PHE A 46 -3.46 5.77 0.06
N SER A 47 -4.72 5.48 -0.32
CA SER A 47 -5.90 5.83 0.48
C SER A 47 -5.81 5.24 1.88
N MET A 48 -5.46 3.96 2.00
CA MET A 48 -5.24 3.30 3.29
C MET A 48 -4.19 4.03 4.13
N SER A 49 -3.04 4.38 3.53
CA SER A 49 -1.97 5.10 4.23
C SER A 49 -2.38 6.51 4.64
N ALA A 50 -3.15 7.22 3.82
CA ALA A 50 -3.65 8.56 4.14
C ALA A 50 -4.66 8.52 5.29
N LEU A 51 -5.58 7.55 5.27
CA LEU A 51 -6.56 7.35 6.34
C LEU A 51 -5.89 6.96 7.66
N ALA A 52 -4.87 6.08 7.63
CA ALA A 52 -4.09 5.75 8.82
C ALA A 52 -3.37 6.98 9.39
N GLY A 53 -2.76 7.81 8.54
CA GLY A 53 -2.13 9.06 8.99
C GLY A 53 -3.09 10.02 9.68
N ILE A 54 -4.33 10.13 9.20
CA ILE A 54 -5.38 10.95 9.85
C ILE A 54 -5.85 10.31 11.17
N ARG A 55 -6.03 8.99 11.17
CA ARG A 55 -6.48 8.22 12.34
C ARG A 55 -5.49 8.35 13.50
N ASP A 56 -4.20 8.27 13.18
CA ASP A 56 -3.11 8.12 14.15
C ASP A 56 -2.36 9.45 14.37
N ALA A 57 -2.90 10.57 13.86
CA ALA A 57 -2.28 11.89 13.90
C ALA A 57 -1.87 12.34 15.31
N GLU A 58 -2.66 12.00 16.32
CA GLU A 58 -2.38 12.33 17.73
C GLU A 58 -1.26 11.47 18.32
N ASN A 59 -1.09 10.25 17.82
CA ASN A 59 -0.08 9.30 18.28
C ASN A 59 1.31 9.57 17.67
N PHE A 60 1.40 10.41 16.62
CA PHE A 60 2.67 10.71 15.94
C PHE A 60 3.75 11.27 16.88
N GLN A 61 3.37 12.04 17.89
CA GLN A 61 4.34 12.61 18.85
C GLN A 61 4.91 11.57 19.81
N GLN A 62 4.25 10.42 19.96
CA GLN A 62 4.65 9.33 20.84
C GLN A 62 5.40 8.22 20.09
N MET A 63 5.50 8.32 18.77
CA MET A 63 6.21 7.35 17.94
C MET A 63 7.71 7.41 18.16
N ILE A 64 8.34 6.23 18.23
CA ILE A 64 9.80 6.11 18.20
C ILE A 64 10.30 6.68 16.86
N PRO A 65 11.28 7.60 16.84
CA PRO A 65 11.73 8.27 15.60
C PRO A 65 12.12 7.30 14.48
N LEU A 66 12.72 6.17 14.83
CA LEU A 66 13.12 5.13 13.88
C LEU A 66 11.93 4.51 13.12
N VAL A 67 10.80 4.32 13.81
CA VAL A 67 9.57 3.76 13.23
C VAL A 67 8.93 4.79 12.31
N MET A 68 8.87 6.05 12.75
CA MET A 68 8.36 7.16 11.94
C MET A 68 9.15 7.30 10.63
N ILE A 69 10.48 7.32 10.70
CA ILE A 69 11.35 7.42 9.51
C ILE A 69 11.10 6.23 8.58
N SER A 70 11.00 5.02 9.12
CA SER A 70 10.75 3.81 8.33
C SER A 70 9.41 3.87 7.58
N LEU A 71 8.34 4.37 8.22
CA LEU A 71 7.02 4.53 7.61
C LEU A 71 7.01 5.61 6.50
N ILE A 72 7.75 6.70 6.69
CA ILE A 72 7.93 7.76 5.69
C ILE A 72 8.73 7.22 4.50
N VAL A 73 9.85 6.54 4.74
CA VAL A 73 10.72 5.97 3.70
C VAL A 73 9.96 4.92 2.88
N LEU A 74 9.23 4.01 3.52
CA LEU A 74 8.38 3.03 2.81
C LEU A 74 7.28 3.70 1.98
N GLY A 75 6.67 4.77 2.51
CA GLY A 75 5.68 5.56 1.78
C GLY A 75 6.27 6.25 0.55
N ALA A 76 7.40 6.93 0.72
CA ALA A 76 8.11 7.60 -0.38
C ALA A 76 8.59 6.59 -1.44
N LEU A 77 9.11 5.43 -1.01
CA LEU A 77 9.49 4.35 -1.91
C LEU A 77 8.30 3.82 -2.71
N ALA A 78 7.13 3.63 -2.11
CA ALA A 78 5.93 3.22 -2.83
C ALA A 78 5.54 4.23 -3.93
N VAL A 79 5.58 5.53 -3.62
CA VAL A 79 5.26 6.61 -4.58
C VAL A 79 6.30 6.68 -5.70
N LEU A 80 7.59 6.69 -5.36
CA LEU A 80 8.67 6.69 -6.35
C LEU A 80 8.58 5.47 -7.25
N PHE A 81 8.37 4.29 -6.67
CA PHE A 81 8.24 3.04 -7.40
C PHE A 81 7.05 3.03 -8.36
N PHE A 82 5.91 3.59 -7.93
CA PHE A 82 4.75 3.79 -8.78
C PHE A 82 5.07 4.67 -9.99
N ILE A 83 5.67 5.84 -9.76
CA ILE A 83 6.03 6.81 -10.81
C ILE A 83 7.01 6.17 -11.81
N VAL A 84 8.09 5.55 -11.31
CA VAL A 84 9.12 4.90 -12.15
C VAL A 84 8.51 3.80 -13.01
N THR A 85 7.60 2.99 -12.44
CA THR A 85 6.91 1.92 -13.17
C THR A 85 5.96 2.48 -14.23
N LEU A 86 5.26 3.59 -13.97
CA LEU A 86 4.37 4.23 -14.95
C LEU A 86 5.10 4.86 -16.13
N ILE A 87 6.28 5.44 -15.90
CA ILE A 87 7.14 6.01 -16.95
C ILE A 87 7.78 4.90 -17.80
N GLY A 88 7.69 3.63 -17.36
CA GLY A 88 8.22 2.49 -18.09
C GLY A 88 9.73 2.34 -17.96
N ILE A 89 10.33 2.98 -16.95
CA ILE A 89 11.74 2.78 -16.62
C ILE A 89 11.88 1.35 -16.10
N LYS A 90 12.63 0.54 -16.84
CA LYS A 90 12.88 -0.86 -16.49
C LYS A 90 13.85 -0.93 -15.32
N ILE A 91 13.35 -1.26 -14.14
CA ILE A 91 14.21 -1.65 -13.03
C ILE A 91 14.70 -3.08 -13.32
N PRO A 92 16.02 -3.36 -13.34
CA PRO A 92 16.56 -4.64 -13.81
C PRO A 92 16.05 -5.86 -13.03
N LEU A 93 15.59 -5.69 -11.78
CA LEU A 93 15.00 -6.75 -10.96
C LEU A 93 13.48 -6.91 -11.14
N ILE A 94 12.79 -5.92 -11.69
CA ILE A 94 11.32 -5.85 -11.73
C ILE A 94 10.88 -5.53 -13.16
N SER A 95 10.94 -6.53 -14.03
CA SER A 95 10.44 -6.44 -15.39
C SER A 95 8.95 -6.83 -15.45
N GLY A 96 8.08 -5.85 -15.69
CA GLY A 96 6.66 -6.05 -15.96
C GLY A 96 5.72 -5.76 -14.78
N TYR A 97 4.47 -5.41 -15.11
CA TYR A 97 3.47 -4.95 -14.15
C TYR A 97 3.13 -5.97 -13.07
N ARG A 98 3.17 -7.28 -13.36
CA ARG A 98 2.91 -8.30 -12.35
C ARG A 98 4.02 -8.39 -11.29
N ARG A 99 5.29 -8.26 -11.69
CA ARG A 99 6.40 -8.19 -10.72
C ARG A 99 6.34 -6.88 -9.93
N ALA A 100 5.98 -5.78 -10.60
CA ALA A 100 5.79 -4.51 -9.93
C ALA A 100 4.64 -4.54 -8.92
N PHE A 101 3.55 -5.22 -9.25
CA PHE A 101 2.45 -5.48 -8.33
C PHE A 101 2.93 -6.21 -7.08
N VAL A 102 3.67 -7.30 -7.23
CA VAL A 102 4.21 -8.05 -6.08
C VAL A 102 5.15 -7.18 -5.23
N ALA A 103 6.04 -6.42 -5.85
CA ALA A 103 6.92 -5.51 -5.12
C ALA A 103 6.14 -4.43 -4.34
N MET A 104 5.10 -3.86 -4.93
CA MET A 104 4.22 -2.91 -4.27
C MET A 104 3.47 -3.54 -3.10
N VAL A 105 2.94 -4.75 -3.27
CA VAL A 105 2.31 -5.54 -2.19
C VAL A 105 3.29 -5.71 -1.04
N THR A 106 4.54 -6.06 -1.31
CA THR A 106 5.57 -6.22 -0.28
C THR A 106 5.79 -4.94 0.50
N ILE A 107 5.86 -3.78 -0.16
CA ILE A 107 6.03 -2.48 0.52
C ILE A 107 4.82 -2.16 1.40
N ILE A 108 3.60 -2.31 0.87
CA ILE A 108 2.35 -2.05 1.60
C ILE A 108 2.23 -2.98 2.81
N ALA A 109 2.47 -4.28 2.62
CA ALA A 109 2.40 -5.28 3.68
C ALA A 109 3.45 -5.04 4.76
N SER A 110 4.69 -4.71 4.37
CA SER A 110 5.76 -4.38 5.33
C SER A 110 5.38 -3.18 6.19
N LYS A 111 4.83 -2.13 5.56
CA LYS A 111 4.34 -0.95 6.28
C LYS A 111 3.22 -1.31 7.26
N TRP A 112 2.26 -2.13 6.82
CA TRP A 112 1.16 -2.58 7.65
C TRP A 112 1.61 -3.41 8.86
N VAL A 113 2.58 -4.31 8.66
CA VAL A 113 3.20 -5.11 9.73
C VAL A 113 3.88 -4.22 10.75
N ILE A 114 4.65 -3.22 10.33
CA ILE A 114 5.30 -2.27 11.25
C ILE A 114 4.25 -1.54 12.10
N VAL A 115 3.19 -1.03 11.47
CA VAL A 115 2.10 -0.34 12.20
C VAL A 115 1.49 -1.25 13.28
N HIS A 116 1.21 -2.52 12.95
CA HIS A 116 0.60 -3.45 13.91
C HIS A 116 1.58 -3.94 14.99
N LEU A 117 2.86 -4.13 14.67
CA LEU A 117 3.87 -4.55 15.64
C LEU A 117 4.12 -3.48 16.73
N TYR A 118 4.03 -2.21 16.36
CA TYR A 118 4.25 -1.09 17.28
C TYR A 118 2.95 -0.53 17.88
N ASN A 119 1.81 -1.20 17.68
CA ASN A 119 0.48 -0.80 18.16
C ASN A 119 0.13 0.66 17.81
N LEU A 120 0.39 1.04 16.56
CA LEU A 120 0.16 2.39 16.02
C LEU A 120 -1.23 2.57 15.41
#